data_AF-A0A1Q7U2Y8-F1
#
_entry.id   AF-A0A1Q7U2Y8-F1
#
_cell.length_a   1.000
_cell.length_b   1.000
_cell.length_c   1.000
_cell.angle_alpha   90.00
_cell.angle_beta   90.00
_cell.angle_gamma   90.00
#
_symmetry.space_group_name_H-M   'P 1'
#
loop_
_entity.id
_entity.type
_entity.pdbx_description
1 polymer ?
#
loop_
_entity_poly.entity_id
_entity_poly.type
_entity_poly.pdbx_seq_one_letter_code
_entity_poly.pdbx_strand_id
1 'polypeptide(L)' 'MKPEFGSVFYTFSGADQATARMHITIAVPGATSQSLGLPDNPKMGGAWLMNAGTSTAHIMTPGS' A
#
# COMPACT_ATOMS: atom_id res chain seq x y z
N MET A 1 1.04 6.99 16.85
CA MET A 1 -0.15 7.65 16.25
C MET A 1 -0.50 6.89 14.97
N LYS A 2 -1.78 6.61 14.68
CA LYS A 2 -2.13 5.98 13.39
C LYS A 2 -1.97 7.02 12.26
N PRO A 3 -1.52 6.64 11.06
CA PRO A 3 -1.53 7.55 9.91
C PRO A 3 -2.96 8.01 9.61
N GLU A 4 -3.11 9.25 9.12
CA GLU A 4 -4.40 9.72 8.63
C GLU A 4 -4.81 8.93 7.38
N PHE A 5 -6.12 8.70 7.21
CA PHE A 5 -6.63 7.99 6.06
C PHE A 5 -6.29 8.76 4.77
N GLY A 6 -5.67 8.08 3.81
CA GLY A 6 -5.17 8.68 2.57
C GLY A 6 -3.75 9.24 2.66
N SER A 7 -3.05 9.11 3.80
CA SER A 7 -1.64 9.52 3.90
C SER A 7 -0.78 8.75 2.90
N VAL A 8 0.01 9.46 2.10
CA VAL A 8 0.88 8.87 1.07
C VAL A 8 2.32 8.92 1.52
N PHE A 9 3.00 7.79 1.44
CA PHE A 9 4.43 7.64 1.73
C PHE A 9 5.17 7.22 0.48
N TYR A 10 6.20 7.99 0.13
CA TYR A 10 7.14 7.67 -0.94
C TYR A 10 8.44 7.18 -0.33
N THR A 11 8.79 5.92 -0.59
CA THR A 11 10.03 5.31 -0.13
C THR A 11 10.89 4.98 -1.33
N PHE A 12 12.12 5.48 -1.36
CA PHE A 12 13.13 5.05 -2.33
C PHE A 12 14.18 4.22 -1.61
N SER A 13 14.29 2.94 -1.94
CA SER A 13 15.18 2.02 -1.21
C SER A 13 15.75 0.94 -2.11
N GLY A 14 17.02 0.60 -1.87
CA GLY A 14 17.77 -0.49 -2.49
C GLY A 14 19.12 -0.66 -1.80
N ALA A 15 19.87 -1.70 -2.16
CA ALA A 15 21.23 -1.89 -1.62
C ALA A 15 22.20 -0.81 -2.14
N ASP A 16 21.90 -0.28 -3.33
CA ASP A 16 22.64 0.77 -4.01
C ASP A 16 21.68 1.58 -4.92
N GLN A 17 22.22 2.61 -5.57
CA GLN A 17 21.44 3.45 -6.48
C GLN A 17 20.89 2.70 -7.70
N ALA A 18 21.60 1.67 -8.19
CA ALA A 18 21.20 0.93 -9.39
C ALA A 18 20.06 -0.06 -9.13
N THR A 19 19.94 -0.53 -7.87
CA THR A 19 18.92 -1.49 -7.43
C THR A 19 17.78 -0.84 -6.66
N ALA A 20 17.87 0.46 -6.35
CA ALA A 20 16.84 1.18 -5.64
C ALA A 20 15.54 1.27 -6.45
N ARG A 21 14.43 1.01 -5.77
CA ARG A 21 13.07 1.08 -6.33
C ARG A 21 12.26 2.08 -5.52
N MET A 22 11.32 2.74 -6.20
CA MET A 22 10.31 3.51 -5.50
C MET A 22 9.31 2.53 -4.89
N HIS A 23 8.68 2.93 -3.80
CA HIS A 23 7.59 2.21 -3.21
C HIS A 23 6.61 3.22 -2.66
N ILE A 24 5.37 3.15 -3.14
CA ILE A 24 4.30 4.04 -2.71
C ILE A 24 3.38 3.26 -1.79
N THR A 25 3.13 3.80 -0.61
CA THR A 25 2.19 3.24 0.37
C THR A 25 1.13 4.28 0.70
N ILE A 26 -0.14 3.91 0.57
CA ILE A 26 -1.27 4.79 0.93
C ILE A 26 -1.94 4.20 2.16
N ALA A 27 -1.84 4.87 3.30
CA ALA A 27 -2.43 4.38 4.54
C ALA A 27 -3.96 4.53 4.53
N VAL A 28 -4.67 3.43 4.75
CA VAL A 28 -6.13 3.39 4.80
C VAL A 28 -6.62 2.61 6.04
N PRO A 29 -6.30 3.05 7.28
CA PRO A 29 -6.59 2.28 8.49
C PRO A 29 -8.07 1.89 8.59
N GLY A 30 -8.34 0.59 8.77
CA GLY A 30 -9.68 0.02 8.89
C GLY A 30 -10.35 -0.33 7.56
N ALA A 31 -9.74 -0.02 6.41
CA ALA A 31 -10.35 -0.31 5.11
C ALA A 31 -10.36 -1.81 4.79
N THR A 32 -11.46 -2.27 4.19
CA THR A 32 -11.65 -3.63 3.68
C THR A 32 -11.83 -3.63 2.17
N SER A 33 -11.77 -4.81 1.56
CA SER A 33 -12.06 -5.01 0.14
C SER A 33 -13.46 -4.49 -0.23
N GLN A 34 -14.44 -4.68 0.67
CA GLN A 34 -15.81 -4.20 0.48
C GLN A 34 -15.92 -2.68 0.53
N SER A 35 -15.16 -2.01 1.42
CA SER A 35 -15.24 -0.55 1.56
C SER A 35 -14.56 0.21 0.42
N LEU A 36 -13.52 -0.37 -0.19
CA LEU A 36 -12.71 0.29 -1.22
C LEU A 36 -12.83 -0.31 -2.62
N GLY A 37 -13.45 -1.49 -2.76
CA GLY A 37 -13.54 -2.19 -4.04
C GLY A 37 -12.20 -2.72 -4.56
N LEU A 38 -11.17 -2.78 -3.71
CA LEU A 38 -9.86 -3.31 -4.05
C LEU A 38 -9.72 -4.77 -3.58
N PRO A 39 -8.98 -5.62 -4.31
CA PRO A 39 -8.61 -6.94 -3.81
C PRO A 39 -7.69 -6.81 -2.59
N ASP A 40 -7.69 -7.80 -1.71
CA ASP A 40 -6.78 -7.92 -0.55
C ASP A 40 -5.52 -8.74 -0.84
N ASN A 41 -5.26 -9.01 -2.12
CA ASN A 41 -4.14 -9.83 -2.57
C ASN A 41 -3.63 -9.37 -3.96
N PRO A 42 -2.36 -9.61 -4.29
CA PRO A 42 -1.73 -9.09 -5.50
C PRO A 42 -2.07 -9.87 -6.79
N LYS A 43 -2.98 -10.85 -6.76
CA LYS A 43 -3.19 -11.78 -7.88
C LYS A 43 -3.78 -11.14 -9.14
N MET A 44 -4.38 -9.96 -9.00
CA MET A 44 -5.01 -9.24 -10.12
C MET A 44 -4.08 -8.27 -10.86
N GLY A 45 -2.81 -8.16 -10.46
CA GLY A 45 -1.82 -7.33 -11.14
C GLY A 45 -2.03 -5.81 -11.03
N GLY A 46 -3.06 -5.36 -10.32
CA GLY A 46 -3.33 -3.96 -9.99
C GLY A 46 -3.07 -3.65 -8.52
N ALA A 47 -3.56 -2.50 -8.05
CA ALA A 47 -3.46 -2.13 -6.64
C ALA A 47 -4.25 -3.10 -5.74
N TRP A 48 -3.75 -3.37 -4.54
CA TRP A 48 -4.41 -4.24 -3.56
C TRP A 48 -4.27 -3.70 -2.14
N LEU A 49 -5.16 -4.14 -1.24
CA LEU A 49 -5.07 -3.88 0.18
C LEU A 49 -4.16 -4.89 0.87
N MET A 50 -3.22 -4.39 1.65
CA MET A 50 -2.45 -5.18 2.59
C MET A 50 -2.98 -4.90 4.01
N ASN A 51 -3.06 -5.94 4.85
CA ASN A 51 -3.63 -5.86 6.20
C ASN A 51 -5.08 -5.32 6.23
N ALA A 52 -5.93 -5.74 5.30
CA ALA A 52 -7.32 -5.29 5.23
C ALA A 52 -8.06 -5.46 6.58
N GLY A 53 -8.85 -4.46 6.96
CA GLY A 53 -9.63 -4.42 8.20
C GLY A 53 -8.84 -4.08 9.46
N THR A 54 -7.51 -3.90 9.39
CA THR A 54 -6.68 -3.55 10.55
C THR A 54 -6.33 -2.07 10.61
N SER A 55 -5.78 -1.62 11.73
CA SER A 55 -5.25 -0.26 11.89
C SER A 55 -4.03 0.05 11.02
N THR A 56 -3.43 -0.96 10.39
CA THR A 56 -2.25 -0.86 9.51
C THR A 56 -2.58 -1.17 8.05
N ALA A 57 -3.87 -1.19 7.71
CA ALA A 57 -4.34 -1.35 6.34
C ALA A 57 -3.73 -0.27 5.42
N HIS A 58 -3.19 -0.70 4.29
CA HIS A 58 -2.63 0.21 3.28
C HIS A 58 -2.80 -0.34 1.86
N ILE A 59 -2.83 0.56 0.88
CA ILE A 59 -2.85 0.21 -0.54
C ILE A 59 -1.41 0.03 -1.01
N MET A 60 -1.16 -1.10 -1.66
CA MET A 60 0.05 -1.40 -2.41
C MET A 60 -0.19 -1.18 -3.89
N THR A 61 0.74 -0.48 -4.56
CA THR A 61 0.70 -0.22 -6.00
C THR A 61 1.88 -0.89 -6.69
N PRO A 62 1.67 -1.98 -7.44
CA PRO A 62 2.77 -2.66 -8.14
C PRO A 62 3.32 -1.78 -9.27
N GLY A 63 4.64 -1.77 -9.46
CA GLY A 63 5.30 -1.05 -10.56
C GLY A 63 5.79 0.36 -10.21
N SER A 64 5.61 0.82 -8.96
CA SER A 64 6.45 1.85 -8.36
C SER A 64 7.79 1.25 -7.96
#